data_AF-R5EEW7-F1
#
_entry.id   AF-R5EEW7-F1
#
_cell.length_a   1.000
_cell.length_b   1.000
_cell.length_c   1.000
_cell.angle_alpha   90.00
_cell.angle_beta   90.00
_cell.angle_gamma   90.00
#
_symmetry.space_group_name_H-M   'P 1'
#
loop_
_entity.id
_entity.type
_entity.pdbx_description
1 polymer ?
#
loop_
_entity_poly.entity_id
_entity_poly.type
_entity_poly.pdbx_seq_one_letter_code
_entity_poly.pdbx_strand_id
1 'polypeptide(L)'
;MENGDALYQKFMSSKQAPVRLELALSGFFQPDGYTDKQHRDFGDYLRLRIRPAAEVLIQRDALDKLQVLEELGWMDASVIEDCMDYAIRNQKTQAFIWLLERKTRKYGFHDRSFDL
;
A
#
# COMPACT_ATOMS: atom_id res chain seq x y z
N MET A 1 0.46 16.81 -22.57
CA MET A 1 0.29 15.37 -22.29
C MET A 1 1.64 14.62 -22.19
N GLU A 2 2.80 15.29 -22.13
CA GLU A 2 4.12 14.63 -22.23
C GLU A 2 4.69 14.03 -20.92
N ASN A 3 4.21 14.45 -19.75
CA ASN A 3 4.85 14.07 -18.48
C ASN A 3 4.54 12.64 -18.00
N GLY A 4 3.37 12.09 -18.35
CA GLY A 4 2.98 10.73 -17.95
C GLY A 4 3.83 9.66 -18.61
N ASP A 5 4.04 9.76 -19.93
CA ASP A 5 4.81 8.77 -20.68
C ASP A 5 6.27 8.67 -20.22
N ALA A 6 6.91 9.79 -19.89
CA ALA A 6 8.29 9.77 -19.39
C ALA A 6 8.43 9.02 -18.06
N LEU A 7 7.48 9.20 -17.13
CA LEU A 7 7.45 8.48 -15.86
C LEU A 7 7.25 6.99 -16.08
N TYR A 8 6.27 6.63 -16.92
CA TYR A 8 5.99 5.23 -17.24
C TYR A 8 7.19 4.53 -17.90
N GLN A 9 7.89 5.18 -18.83
CA GLN A 9 9.12 4.63 -19.41
C GLN A 9 10.22 4.43 -18.36
N LYS A 10 10.35 5.36 -17.40
CA LYS A 10 11.29 5.21 -16.29
C LYS A 10 10.90 4.05 -15.36
N PHE A 11 9.61 3.85 -15.12
CA PHE A 11 9.11 2.72 -14.35
C PHE A 11 9.43 1.38 -15.03
N MET A 12 9.24 1.29 -16.35
CA MET A 12 9.50 0.07 -17.12
C MET A 12 11.00 -0.24 -17.25
N SER A 13 11.85 0.78 -17.35
CA SER A 13 13.31 0.62 -17.53
C SER A 13 14.10 0.55 -16.22
N SER A 14 13.53 1.00 -15.10
CA SER A 14 14.24 1.02 -13.80
C SER A 14 14.51 -0.38 -13.28
N LYS A 15 15.79 -0.67 -13.04
CA LYS A 15 16.27 -1.90 -12.38
C LYS A 15 16.32 -1.79 -10.85
N GLN A 16 16.20 -0.57 -10.31
CA GLN A 16 16.26 -0.33 -8.87
C GLN A 16 14.87 -0.47 -8.26
N ALA A 17 14.69 -1.47 -7.39
CA ALA A 17 13.39 -1.76 -6.78
C ALA A 17 12.80 -0.56 -6.00
N PRO A 18 13.56 0.20 -5.18
CA PRO A 18 13.01 1.37 -4.49
C PRO A 18 12.53 2.45 -5.46
N VAL A 19 13.33 2.78 -6.49
CA VAL A 19 12.94 3.77 -7.51
C VAL A 19 11.69 3.32 -8.26
N ARG A 20 11.61 2.03 -8.60
CA ARG A 20 10.46 1.48 -9.32
C ARG A 20 9.18 1.49 -8.47
N LEU A 21 9.29 1.22 -7.18
CA LEU A 21 8.19 1.33 -6.21
C LEU A 21 7.67 2.77 -6.10
N GLU A 22 8.57 3.75 -6.01
CA GLU A 22 8.20 5.16 -5.96
C GLU A 22 7.44 5.61 -7.20
N LEU A 23 7.93 5.22 -8.37
CA LEU A 23 7.28 5.52 -9.64
C LEU A 23 5.91 4.85 -9.74
N ALA A 24 5.78 3.60 -9.28
CA ALA A 24 4.51 2.88 -9.25
C ALA A 24 3.49 3.53 -8.32
N LEU A 25 3.90 3.91 -7.10
CA LEU A 25 3.04 4.64 -6.16
C LEU A 25 2.59 5.98 -6.75
N SER A 26 3.51 6.70 -7.41
CA SER A 26 3.20 7.99 -8.02
C SER A 26 2.20 7.83 -9.17
N GLY A 27 2.46 6.91 -10.11
CA GLY A 27 1.60 6.68 -11.27
C GLY A 27 0.24 6.08 -10.92
N PHE A 28 0.17 5.23 -9.89
CA PHE A 28 -1.09 4.63 -9.46
C PHE A 28 -2.03 5.65 -8.79
N PHE A 29 -1.50 6.51 -7.91
CA PHE A 29 -2.30 7.51 -7.19
C PHE A 29 -2.48 8.84 -7.93
N GLN A 30 -1.84 9.02 -9.08
CA GLN A 30 -2.01 10.17 -9.97
C GLN A 30 -2.35 9.67 -11.37
N PRO A 31 -3.58 9.19 -11.63
CA PRO A 31 -3.94 8.55 -12.90
C PRO A 31 -3.95 9.52 -14.10
N ASP A 32 -3.97 10.83 -13.85
CA ASP A 32 -4.03 11.84 -14.91
C ASP A 32 -2.82 11.73 -15.86
N GLY A 33 -3.11 11.55 -17.14
CA GLY A 33 -2.09 11.42 -18.18
C GLY A 33 -1.53 10.02 -18.38
N TYR A 34 -2.16 8.99 -17.79
CA TYR A 34 -1.89 7.59 -18.09
C TYR A 34 -3.07 6.93 -18.79
N THR A 35 -2.76 6.01 -19.71
CA THR A 35 -3.75 5.08 -20.27
C THR A 35 -4.17 4.05 -19.22
N ASP A 36 -5.35 3.46 -19.37
CA ASP A 36 -5.83 2.38 -18.49
C ASP A 36 -4.82 1.23 -18.38
N LYS A 37 -4.09 0.95 -19.46
CA LYS A 37 -3.06 -0.09 -19.46
C LYS A 37 -1.91 0.29 -18.52
N GLN A 38 -1.37 1.51 -18.66
CA GLN A 38 -0.28 2.00 -17.82
C GLN A 38 -0.70 2.05 -16.34
N HIS A 39 -1.93 2.50 -16.07
CA HIS A 39 -2.47 2.52 -14.72
C HIS A 39 -2.56 1.11 -14.10
N ARG A 40 -3.05 0.13 -14.88
CA ARG A 40 -3.04 -1.28 -14.48
C ARG A 40 -1.63 -1.82 -14.21
N ASP A 41 -0.66 -1.50 -15.07
CA ASP A 41 0.72 -1.97 -14.90
C ASP A 41 1.34 -1.46 -13.58
N PHE A 42 1.02 -0.23 -13.15
CA PHE A 42 1.41 0.27 -11.83
C PHE A 42 0.72 -0.51 -10.71
N GLY A 43 -0.60 -0.72 -10.81
CA GLY A 43 -1.37 -1.47 -9.83
C GLY A 43 -0.89 -2.90 -9.63
N ASP A 44 -0.64 -3.62 -10.73
CA ASP A 44 -0.12 -4.99 -10.70
C ASP A 44 1.24 -5.08 -10.00
N TYR A 45 2.11 -4.10 -10.26
CA TYR A 45 3.41 -4.02 -9.60
C TYR A 45 3.28 -3.74 -8.10
N LEU A 46 2.42 -2.79 -7.70
CA LEU A 46 2.17 -2.49 -6.30
C LEU A 46 1.57 -3.68 -5.56
N ARG A 47 0.63 -4.40 -6.18
CA ARG A 47 0.03 -5.61 -5.62
C ARG A 47 1.07 -6.71 -5.38
N LEU A 48 2.00 -6.92 -6.32
CA LEU A 48 3.12 -7.85 -6.16
C LEU A 48 4.09 -7.44 -5.04
N ARG A 49 4.12 -6.16 -4.70
CA ARG A 49 5.03 -5.55 -3.70
C ARG A 49 4.25 -4.87 -2.59
N ILE A 50 3.12 -5.47 -2.18
CA ILE A 50 2.16 -4.79 -1.29
C ILE A 50 2.78 -4.40 0.04
N ARG A 51 3.64 -5.25 0.63
CA ARG A 51 4.33 -4.94 1.89
C ARG A 51 5.23 -3.70 1.76
N PRO A 52 6.23 -3.67 0.84
CA PRO A 52 7.01 -2.45 0.61
C PRO A 52 6.16 -1.21 0.27
N ALA A 53 5.09 -1.37 -0.52
CA ALA A 53 4.22 -0.27 -0.89
C ALA A 53 3.52 0.31 0.36
N ALA A 54 2.94 -0.55 1.20
CA ALA A 54 2.29 -0.16 2.44
C ALA A 54 3.28 0.47 3.43
N GLU A 55 4.47 -0.10 3.60
CA GLU A 55 5.53 0.46 4.46
C GLU A 55 5.91 1.88 4.04
N VAL A 56 6.08 2.14 2.74
CA VAL A 56 6.36 3.49 2.23
C VAL A 56 5.21 4.47 2.53
N LEU A 57 3.95 4.02 2.40
CA LEU A 57 2.79 4.85 2.73
C LEU A 57 2.69 5.13 4.24
N ILE A 58 2.98 4.15 5.08
CA ILE A 58 3.06 4.29 6.54
C ILE A 58 4.18 5.26 6.91
N GLN A 59 5.35 5.13 6.28
CA GLN A 59 6.47 6.03 6.52
C GLN A 59 6.14 7.49 6.19
N ARG A 60 5.26 7.70 5.21
CA ARG A 60 4.78 9.01 4.74
C ARG A 60 3.54 9.53 5.46
N ASP A 61 2.99 8.76 6.40
CA ASP A 61 1.72 9.05 7.06
C ASP A 61 0.55 9.24 6.05
N ALA A 62 0.63 8.55 4.91
CA ALA A 62 -0.36 8.61 3.82
C ALA A 62 -1.47 7.55 4.01
N LEU A 63 -2.26 7.73 5.07
CA LEU A 63 -3.31 6.77 5.46
C LEU A 63 -4.45 6.67 4.45
N ASP A 64 -4.77 7.76 3.76
CA ASP A 64 -5.74 7.82 2.67
C ASP A 64 -5.37 6.84 1.55
N LYS A 65 -4.10 6.81 1.16
CA LYS A 65 -3.56 5.91 0.13
C LYS A 65 -3.47 4.47 0.64
N LEU A 66 -3.13 4.29 1.91
CA LEU A 66 -3.09 2.96 2.53
C LEU A 66 -4.50 2.34 2.56
N GLN A 67 -5.52 3.14 2.87
CA GLN A 67 -6.92 2.73 2.83
C GLN A 67 -7.33 2.24 1.44
N VAL A 68 -6.92 2.93 0.36
CA VAL A 68 -7.20 2.48 -1.00
C VAL A 68 -6.60 1.09 -1.27
N LEU A 69 -5.35 0.83 -0.87
CA LEU A 69 -4.73 -0.50 -1.07
C LEU A 69 -5.48 -1.60 -0.30
N GLU A 70 -6.01 -1.26 0.87
CA GLU A 70 -6.77 -2.16 1.72
C GLU A 70 -8.18 -2.45 1.14
N GLU A 71 -8.87 -1.42 0.64
CA GLU A 71 -10.20 -1.52 0.01
C GLU A 71 -10.16 -2.30 -1.31
N LEU A 72 -9.04 -2.21 -2.03
CA LEU A 72 -8.75 -3.06 -3.19
C LEU A 72 -8.52 -4.53 -2.82
N GLY A 73 -8.48 -4.86 -1.53
CA GLY A 73 -8.30 -6.22 -1.02
C GLY A 73 -6.87 -6.73 -1.19
N TRP A 74 -5.89 -5.85 -1.36
CA TRP A 74 -4.49 -6.26 -1.56
C TRP A 74 -3.77 -6.54 -0.23
N MET A 75 -4.28 -6.01 0.88
CA MET A 75 -3.75 -6.22 2.22
C MET A 75 -4.54 -7.32 2.94
N ASP A 76 -3.98 -8.52 2.96
CA ASP A 76 -4.49 -9.62 3.78
C ASP A 76 -4.10 -9.46 5.26
N ALA A 77 -4.55 -10.38 6.12
CA ALA A 77 -4.27 -10.37 7.55
C ALA A 77 -2.77 -10.35 7.85
N SER A 78 -1.97 -11.12 7.11
CA SER A 78 -0.52 -11.17 7.31
C SER A 78 0.10 -9.82 6.96
N VAL A 79 -0.25 -9.24 5.81
CA VAL A 79 0.28 -7.94 5.39
C VAL A 79 -0.07 -6.85 6.41
N ILE A 80 -1.29 -6.86 6.97
CA ILE A 80 -1.69 -5.93 8.02
C ILE A 80 -0.82 -6.11 9.27
N GLU A 81 -0.56 -7.34 9.71
CA GLU A 81 0.31 -7.62 10.86
C GLU A 81 1.75 -7.14 10.64
N ASP A 82 2.35 -7.44 9.49
CA ASP A 82 3.69 -6.96 9.16
C ASP A 82 3.75 -5.42 9.13
N CYS A 83 2.70 -4.77 8.64
CA CYS A 83 2.58 -3.31 8.63
C CYS A 83 2.44 -2.74 10.05
N MET A 84 1.75 -3.43 10.96
CA MET A 84 1.66 -3.03 12.36
C MET A 84 3.03 -3.10 13.04
N ASP A 85 3.79 -4.17 12.81
CA ASP A 85 5.15 -4.32 13.31
C ASP A 85 6.10 -3.26 12.75
N TYR A 86 5.95 -2.93 11.45
CA TYR A 86 6.68 -1.81 10.84
C TYR A 86 6.31 -0.47 11.51
N ALA A 87 5.01 -0.21 11.72
CA ALA A 87 4.55 1.03 12.33
C ALA A 87 5.07 1.20 13.76
N ILE A 88 5.06 0.14 14.59
CA ILE A 88 5.65 0.17 15.94
C ILE A 88 7.14 0.49 15.87
N ARG A 89 7.91 -0.26 15.06
CA ARG A 89 9.37 -0.08 14.95
C ARG A 89 9.76 1.33 14.50
N ASN A 90 8.96 1.95 13.65
CA ASN A 90 9.20 3.29 13.10
C ASN A 90 8.41 4.40 13.83
N GLN A 91 7.81 4.10 14.99
CA GLN A 91 7.05 5.05 15.82
C GLN A 91 5.91 5.76 15.07
N LYS A 92 5.28 5.07 14.10
CA LYS A 92 4.13 5.55 13.33
C LYS A 92 2.83 5.25 14.05
N THR A 93 2.59 5.91 15.18
CA THR A 93 1.45 5.65 16.06
C THR A 93 0.10 5.75 15.36
N GLN A 94 -0.12 6.75 14.49
CA GLN A 94 -1.39 6.90 13.78
C GLN A 94 -1.65 5.79 12.78
N ALA A 95 -0.62 5.37 12.02
CA ALA A 95 -0.73 4.23 11.14
C ALA A 95 -0.99 2.92 11.91
N PHE A 96 -0.35 2.74 13.07
CA PHE A 96 -0.59 1.59 13.92
C PHE A 96 -2.05 1.53 14.43
N ILE A 97 -2.58 2.65 14.96
CA ILE A 97 -3.97 2.73 15.42
C ILE A 97 -4.93 2.42 14.28
N TRP A 98 -4.71 3.03 13.11
CA TRP A 98 -5.52 2.78 11.92
C TRP A 98 -5.52 1.30 11.49
N LEU A 99 -4.35 0.65 11.47
CA LEU A 99 -4.21 -0.78 11.14
C LEU A 99 -4.90 -1.67 12.19
N LEU A 100 -4.78 -1.33 13.47
CA LEU A 100 -5.43 -2.04 14.57
C LEU A 100 -6.95 -2.00 14.42
N GLU A 101 -7.53 -0.81 14.21
CA GLU A 101 -8.97 -0.66 13.99
C GLU A 101 -9.46 -1.48 12.79
N ARG A 102 -8.67 -1.52 11.70
CA ARG A 102 -9.02 -2.30 10.52
C ARG A 102 -9.00 -3.80 10.77
N LYS A 103 -7.97 -4.28 11.50
CA LYS A 103 -7.88 -5.68 11.93
C LYS A 103 -9.09 -6.06 12.80
N THR A 104 -9.44 -5.23 13.77
CA THR A 104 -10.61 -5.47 14.65
C THR A 104 -11.92 -5.48 13.86
N ARG A 105 -12.11 -4.57 12.89
CA ARG A 105 -13.32 -4.53 12.05
C ARG A 105 -13.46 -5.73 11.13
N LYS A 106 -12.37 -6.18 10.49
CA LYS A 106 -12.42 -7.27 9.49
C LYS A 106 -12.44 -8.67 10.10
N TYR A 107 -11.73 -8.88 11.20
CA TYR A 107 -11.53 -10.22 11.77
C TYR A 107 -12.25 -10.43 13.09
N GLY A 108 -12.83 -9.36 13.66
CA GLY A 108 -13.33 -9.35 15.02
C GLY A 108 -12.21 -9.65 16.02
N PHE A 109 -12.42 -9.37 17.30
CA PHE A 109 -11.92 -10.35 18.25
C PHE A 109 -12.75 -11.60 17.93
N HIS A 110 -12.12 -12.67 17.42
CA HIS A 110 -12.71 -13.97 17.71
C HIS A 110 -12.73 -14.00 19.24
N ASP A 111 -13.90 -13.74 19.81
CA ASP A 111 -14.21 -14.07 21.18
C ASP A 111 -13.64 -15.47 21.34
N ARG A 112 -12.57 -15.58 22.11
CA ARG A 112 -12.38 -16.80 22.85
C ARG A 112 -13.63 -16.83 23.70
N SER A 113 -14.62 -17.60 23.29
CA SER A 113 -15.76 -17.94 24.13
C SER A 113 -15.14 -18.45 25.43
N PHE A 114 -15.05 -17.58 26.43
CA PHE A 114 -14.89 -18.01 27.80
C PHE A 114 -16.30 -18.47 28.16
N ASP A 115 -16.62 -19.70 27.75
CA ASP A 115 -17.74 -20.42 28.34
C ASP A 115 -17.42 -20.51 29.84
N LEU A 116 -18.14 -19.69 30.62
CA LEU A 116 -18.13 -19.65 32.09
C LEU A 116 -19.00 -20.77 32.65
#